data_AF-A0A260ZLF9-F1
#
_entry.id   AF-A0A260ZLF9-F1
#
_cell.length_a   1.000
_cell.length_b   1.000
_cell.length_c   1.000
_cell.angle_alpha   90.00
_cell.angle_beta   90.00
_cell.angle_gamma   90.00
#
_symmetry.space_group_name_H-M   'P 1'
#
loop_
_entity.id
_entity.type
_entity.pdbx_description
1 polymer ?
#
loop_
_entity_poly.entity_id
_entity_poly.type
_entity_poly.pdbx_seq_one_letter_code
_entity_poly.pdbx_strand_id
1 'polypeptide(L)'
;MHYLLSRLLHQRQLNVSAQLFNVSHYDVITDMSNTFSSLKEIINAPSYPSNKVDQSVVEIVIARLTAAIRETGSIESYAAELVDVLDEVLRHPMTSLNEKSQDVDSPHCKIASDLLSSLFLHYSNKSVMTLTIPVALKCLNSENAELVKNTTSYISLAAIHNRKSLSSHALQIISNVVRGNYSLIQ
;
A
#
# COMPACT_ATOMS: atom_id res chain seq x y z
N MET A 1 -1.18 -9.93 19.22
CA MET A 1 -1.02 -8.58 18.64
C MET A 1 -0.53 -7.69 19.76
N HIS A 2 0.48 -6.85 19.52
CA HIS A 2 1.03 -5.98 20.58
C HIS A 2 -0.09 -5.10 21.18
N TYR A 3 -0.10 -4.91 22.51
CA TYR A 3 -1.21 -4.24 23.19
C TYR A 3 -1.45 -2.80 22.69
N LEU A 4 -0.38 -2.07 22.31
CA LEU A 4 -0.51 -0.73 21.73
C LEU A 4 -1.16 -0.74 20.34
N LEU A 5 -0.86 -1.76 19.50
CA LEU A 5 -1.56 -1.94 18.22
C LEU A 5 -3.03 -2.27 18.45
N SER A 6 -3.32 -3.10 19.45
CA SER A 6 -4.70 -3.42 19.83
C SER A 6 -5.47 -2.18 20.26
N ARG A 7 -4.89 -1.33 21.14
CA ARG A 7 -5.50 -0.07 21.58
C ARG A 7 -5.71 0.90 20.41
N LEU A 8 -4.77 0.97 19.48
CA LEU A 8 -4.90 1.85 18.32
C LEU A 8 -5.99 1.36 17.35
N LEU A 9 -5.99 0.09 16.96
CA LEU A 9 -6.92 -0.50 16.01
C LEU A 9 -8.35 -0.66 16.56
N HIS A 10 -8.49 -1.16 17.80
CA HIS A 10 -9.80 -1.49 18.37
C HIS A 10 -10.40 -0.32 19.15
N GLN A 11 -9.57 0.46 19.85
CA GLN A 11 -10.03 1.53 20.73
C GLN A 11 -9.80 2.94 20.15
N ARG A 12 -9.17 3.05 18.97
CA ARG A 12 -8.93 4.34 18.26
C ARG A 12 -8.15 5.33 19.10
N GLN A 13 -7.31 4.83 20.01
CA GLN A 13 -6.57 5.65 20.97
C GLN A 13 -5.29 6.20 20.35
N LEU A 14 -5.40 7.30 19.61
CA LEU A 14 -4.27 7.93 18.92
C LEU A 14 -3.15 8.39 19.85
N ASN A 15 -3.44 8.66 21.12
CA ASN A 15 -2.44 9.07 22.12
C ASN A 15 -1.38 8.00 22.40
N VAL A 16 -1.63 6.72 22.06
CA VAL A 16 -0.66 5.64 22.25
C VAL A 16 0.34 5.53 21.10
N SER A 17 0.14 6.27 20.00
CA SER A 17 0.99 6.22 18.81
C SER A 17 2.46 6.52 19.11
N ALA A 18 2.75 7.56 19.89
CA ALA A 18 4.13 7.89 20.29
C ALA A 18 4.83 6.74 21.03
N GLN A 19 4.09 6.02 21.89
CA GLN A 19 4.63 4.85 22.59
C GLN A 19 4.84 3.68 21.64
N LEU A 20 3.97 3.51 20.64
CA LEU A 20 4.06 2.44 19.64
C LEU A 20 5.36 2.54 18.82
N PHE A 21 5.85 3.75 18.53
CA PHE A 21 7.11 3.95 17.82
C PHE A 21 8.35 3.59 18.66
N ASN A 22 8.24 3.52 19.99
CA ASN A 22 9.32 3.08 20.87
C ASN A 22 9.33 1.55 21.09
N VAL A 23 8.30 0.83 20.64
CA VAL A 23 8.25 -0.64 20.70
C VAL A 23 9.28 -1.22 19.74
N SER A 24 9.97 -2.29 20.15
CA SER A 24 10.96 -2.94 19.28
C SER A 24 10.32 -3.45 17.97
N HIS A 25 11.06 -3.44 16.87
CA HIS A 25 10.53 -3.91 15.59
C HIS A 25 10.15 -5.41 15.64
N TYR A 26 10.88 -6.21 16.42
CA TYR A 26 10.58 -7.63 16.66
C TYR A 26 9.25 -7.85 17.41
N ASP A 27 8.92 -6.99 18.37
CA ASP A 27 7.65 -7.05 19.12
C ASP A 27 6.46 -6.57 18.28
N VAL A 28 6.70 -5.73 17.26
CA VAL A 28 5.66 -5.32 16.31
C VAL A 28 5.29 -6.49 15.39
N ILE A 29 6.28 -7.25 14.91
CA ILE A 29 6.04 -8.32 13.91
C ILE A 29 5.53 -9.64 14.49
N THR A 30 5.45 -9.79 15.82
CA THR A 30 5.14 -11.07 16.49
C THR A 30 3.70 -11.56 16.26
N ASP A 31 2.78 -10.68 15.85
CA ASP A 31 1.41 -11.06 15.46
C ASP A 31 0.84 -10.08 14.41
N MET A 32 1.43 -10.13 13.22
CA MET A 32 1.04 -9.31 12.07
C MET A 32 -0.29 -9.75 11.46
N SER A 33 -0.62 -11.04 11.49
CA SER A 33 -1.83 -11.58 10.84
C SER A 33 -3.11 -10.96 11.41
N ASN A 34 -3.22 -10.89 12.74
CA ASN A 34 -4.35 -10.22 13.39
C ASN A 34 -4.36 -8.71 13.11
N THR A 35 -3.17 -8.10 13.07
CA THR A 35 -3.02 -6.66 12.79
C THR A 35 -3.50 -6.31 11.37
N PHE A 36 -3.12 -7.09 10.36
CA PHE A 36 -3.56 -6.91 8.97
C PHE A 36 -5.06 -7.17 8.82
N SER A 37 -5.61 -8.17 9.51
CA SER A 37 -7.05 -8.44 9.50
C SER A 37 -7.86 -7.25 10.02
N SER A 38 -7.53 -6.74 11.21
CA SER A 38 -8.18 -5.55 11.77
C SER A 38 -7.96 -4.29 10.93
N LEU A 39 -6.79 -4.14 10.29
CA LEU A 39 -6.51 -3.03 9.40
C LEU A 39 -7.45 -3.02 8.19
N LYS A 40 -7.64 -4.18 7.54
CA LYS A 40 -8.56 -4.33 6.41
C LYS A 40 -10.02 -4.06 6.78
N GLU A 41 -10.45 -4.49 7.96
CA GLU A 41 -11.80 -4.17 8.47
C GLU A 41 -12.05 -2.66 8.53
N ILE A 42 -11.07 -1.89 8.98
CA ILE A 42 -11.17 -0.42 9.05
C ILE A 42 -11.14 0.19 7.66
N ILE A 43 -10.21 -0.22 6.78
CA ILE A 43 -10.09 0.28 5.41
C ILE A 43 -11.36 0.07 4.58
N ASN A 44 -12.04 -1.06 4.81
CA ASN A 44 -13.26 -1.44 4.10
C ASN A 44 -14.53 -0.85 4.71
N ALA A 45 -14.45 -0.18 5.87
CA ALA A 45 -15.61 0.43 6.47
C ALA A 45 -16.15 1.56 5.57
N PRO A 46 -17.46 1.62 5.28
CA PRO A 46 -18.03 2.70 4.48
C PRO A 46 -17.82 4.11 5.06
N SER A 47 -17.60 4.19 6.38
CA SER A 47 -17.29 5.43 7.10
C SER A 47 -15.82 5.85 6.99
N TYR A 48 -14.92 4.99 6.49
CA TYR A 48 -13.49 5.27 6.46
C TYR A 48 -13.13 6.57 5.70
N PRO A 49 -13.71 6.88 4.52
CA PRO A 49 -13.40 8.11 3.80
C PRO A 49 -13.72 9.40 4.56
N SER A 50 -14.66 9.37 5.51
CA SER A 50 -15.07 10.53 6.31
C SER A 50 -14.57 10.49 7.77
N ASN A 51 -14.10 9.35 8.26
CA ASN A 51 -13.60 9.19 9.62
C ASN A 51 -12.10 9.47 9.74
N LYS A 52 -11.74 10.72 10.08
CA LYS A 52 -10.34 11.15 10.28
C LYS A 52 -9.57 10.34 11.34
N VAL A 53 -10.28 9.81 12.34
CA VAL A 53 -9.66 9.00 13.39
C VAL A 53 -9.23 7.65 12.81
N ASP A 54 -10.13 6.98 12.10
CA ASP A 54 -9.81 5.71 11.43
C ASP A 54 -8.70 5.89 10.38
N GLN A 55 -8.72 6.99 9.61
CA GLN A 55 -7.64 7.35 8.68
C GLN A 55 -6.28 7.47 9.39
N SER A 56 -6.24 8.23 10.49
CA SER A 56 -5.01 8.39 11.28
C SER A 56 -4.54 7.06 11.87
N VAL A 57 -5.45 6.21 12.33
CA VAL A 57 -5.14 4.86 12.83
C VAL A 57 -4.49 4.03 11.73
N VAL A 58 -5.10 3.96 10.55
CA VAL A 58 -4.58 3.17 9.41
C VAL A 58 -3.20 3.67 8.97
N GLU A 59 -3.02 4.99 8.82
CA GLU A 59 -1.73 5.59 8.44
C GLU A 59 -0.62 5.25 9.45
N ILE A 60 -0.89 5.41 10.75
CA ILE A 60 0.08 5.10 11.81
C ILE A 60 0.44 3.63 11.81
N VAL A 61 -0.55 2.74 11.67
CA VAL A 61 -0.31 1.29 11.65
C VAL A 61 0.52 0.92 10.43
N ILE A 62 0.15 1.35 9.23
CA ILE A 62 0.90 1.04 8.01
C ILE A 62 2.33 1.56 8.08
N ALA A 63 2.53 2.80 8.55
CA ALA A 63 3.87 3.35 8.75
C ALA A 63 4.68 2.51 9.76
N ARG A 64 4.06 2.05 10.85
CA ARG A 64 4.74 1.22 11.85
C ARG A 64 5.07 -0.18 11.31
N LEU A 65 4.14 -0.83 10.60
CA LEU A 65 4.32 -2.17 10.05
C LEU A 65 5.40 -2.18 8.97
N THR A 66 5.32 -1.26 8.01
CA THR A 66 6.31 -1.14 6.93
C THR A 66 7.71 -0.80 7.47
N ALA A 67 7.80 0.06 8.49
CA ALA A 67 9.06 0.31 9.19
C ALA A 67 9.59 -0.96 9.88
N ALA A 68 8.75 -1.68 10.63
CA ALA A 68 9.18 -2.90 11.30
C ALA A 68 9.68 -3.96 10.31
N ILE A 69 8.94 -4.23 9.24
CA ILE A 69 9.31 -5.19 8.19
C ILE A 69 10.65 -4.82 7.55
N ARG A 70 10.87 -3.53 7.28
CA ARG A 70 12.12 -3.04 6.70
C ARG A 70 13.30 -3.23 7.65
N GLU A 71 13.17 -2.79 8.91
CA GLU A 71 14.27 -2.85 9.89
C GLU A 71 14.59 -4.30 10.30
N THR A 72 13.62 -5.22 10.27
CA THR A 72 13.87 -6.66 10.53
C THR A 72 14.28 -7.44 9.28
N GLY A 73 14.31 -6.80 8.10
CA GLY A 73 14.67 -7.44 6.84
C GLY A 73 13.71 -8.57 6.41
N SER A 74 12.47 -8.54 6.88
CA SER A 74 11.52 -9.67 6.78
C SER A 74 10.47 -9.50 5.69
N ILE A 75 10.76 -8.74 4.63
CA ILE A 75 9.80 -8.43 3.56
C ILE A 75 9.25 -9.69 2.89
N GLU A 76 10.07 -10.72 2.66
CA GLU A 76 9.61 -11.95 2.00
C GLU A 76 8.53 -12.67 2.80
N SER A 77 8.55 -12.56 4.14
CA SER A 77 7.57 -13.17 5.03
C SER A 77 6.23 -12.43 5.05
N TYR A 78 6.18 -11.16 4.66
CA TYR A 78 4.99 -10.30 4.80
C TYR A 78 4.56 -9.62 3.50
N ALA A 79 5.26 -9.86 2.39
CA ALA A 79 4.93 -9.28 1.10
C ALA A 79 3.52 -9.70 0.63
N ALA A 80 3.12 -10.95 0.89
CA ALA A 80 1.80 -11.43 0.52
C ALA A 80 0.69 -10.63 1.22
N GLU A 81 0.82 -10.39 2.52
CA GLU A 81 -0.13 -9.63 3.32
C GLU A 81 -0.16 -8.15 2.95
N LEU A 82 1.01 -7.54 2.69
CA LEU A 82 1.08 -6.15 2.23
C LEU A 82 0.43 -5.97 0.85
N VAL A 83 0.66 -6.92 -0.06
CA VAL A 83 0.04 -6.95 -1.39
C VAL A 83 -1.46 -7.19 -1.30
N ASP A 84 -1.92 -8.03 -0.37
CA ASP A 84 -3.34 -8.26 -0.10
C ASP A 84 -4.03 -6.99 0.43
N VAL A 85 -3.41 -6.25 1.35
CA VAL A 85 -3.92 -4.95 1.78
C VAL A 85 -3.94 -3.95 0.62
N LEU A 86 -2.90 -3.90 -0.21
CA LEU A 86 -2.87 -3.04 -1.39
C LEU A 86 -4.02 -3.40 -2.35
N ASP A 87 -4.24 -4.68 -2.63
CA ASP A 87 -5.32 -5.12 -3.51
C ASP A 87 -6.69 -4.72 -2.98
N GLU A 88 -6.89 -4.81 -1.66
CA GLU A 88 -8.12 -4.39 -0.99
C GLU A 88 -8.33 -2.87 -1.12
N VAL A 89 -7.29 -2.08 -0.86
CA VAL A 89 -7.32 -0.61 -0.96
C VAL A 89 -7.69 -0.17 -2.38
N LEU A 90 -7.17 -0.84 -3.41
CA LEU A 90 -7.43 -0.51 -4.81
C LEU A 90 -8.86 -0.81 -5.29
N ARG A 91 -9.71 -1.45 -4.47
CA ARG A 91 -11.14 -1.62 -4.74
C ARG A 91 -11.96 -0.37 -4.41
N HIS A 92 -11.35 0.61 -3.74
CA HIS A 92 -12.00 1.86 -3.36
C HIS A 92 -11.61 3.01 -4.31
N PRO A 93 -12.40 4.11 -4.35
CA PRO A 93 -12.06 5.28 -5.16
C PRO A 93 -10.72 5.89 -4.73
N MET A 94 -9.86 6.23 -5.69
CA MET A 94 -8.55 6.87 -5.46
C MET A 94 -8.61 8.40 -5.43
N THR A 95 -9.76 8.97 -5.73
CA THR A 95 -10.04 10.40 -5.70
C THR A 95 -11.31 10.63 -4.86
N SER A 96 -11.40 11.80 -4.25
CA SER A 96 -12.58 12.25 -3.53
C SER A 96 -12.77 13.75 -3.74
N LEU A 97 -14.01 14.22 -3.66
CA LEU A 97 -14.30 15.64 -3.77
C LEU A 97 -14.12 16.33 -2.43
N ASN A 98 -13.35 17.41 -2.40
CA ASN A 98 -13.28 18.29 -1.23
C ASN A 98 -14.50 19.23 -1.15
N GLU A 99 -14.59 20.03 -0.09
CA GLU A 99 -15.67 21.02 0.12
C GLU A 99 -15.83 22.05 -1.02
N LYS A 100 -14.80 22.19 -1.87
CA LYS A 100 -14.77 23.09 -3.03
C LYS A 100 -15.05 22.36 -4.36
N SER A 101 -15.52 21.12 -4.31
CA SER A 101 -15.74 20.25 -5.47
C SER A 101 -14.50 20.06 -6.35
N GLN A 102 -13.32 20.04 -5.73
CA GLN A 102 -12.06 19.70 -6.40
C GLN A 102 -11.70 18.27 -6.06
N ASP A 103 -11.22 17.54 -7.06
CA ASP A 103 -10.64 16.22 -6.87
C ASP A 103 -9.37 16.33 -6.02
N VAL A 104 -9.38 15.62 -4.90
CA VAL A 104 -8.24 15.44 -4.00
C VAL A 104 -8.01 13.95 -3.79
N ASP A 105 -6.79 13.59 -3.39
CA ASP A 105 -6.48 12.21 -3.04
C ASP A 105 -7.43 11.69 -1.96
N SER A 106 -8.04 10.54 -2.23
CA SER A 106 -8.79 9.84 -1.19
C SER A 106 -7.83 9.31 -0.12
N PRO A 107 -8.32 9.02 1.10
CA PRO A 107 -7.51 8.34 2.10
C PRO A 107 -6.95 7.00 1.60
N HIS A 108 -7.69 6.28 0.75
CA HIS A 108 -7.23 5.04 0.10
C HIS A 108 -6.06 5.29 -0.86
N CYS A 109 -6.06 6.39 -1.62
CA CYS A 109 -4.95 6.74 -2.52
C CYS A 109 -3.63 6.95 -1.77
N LYS A 110 -3.69 7.62 -0.63
CA LYS A 110 -2.52 7.82 0.24
C LYS A 110 -1.96 6.48 0.72
N ILE A 111 -2.84 5.60 1.22
CA ILE A 111 -2.43 4.26 1.65
C ILE A 111 -1.85 3.43 0.50
N ALA A 112 -2.47 3.46 -0.68
CA ALA A 112 -1.96 2.76 -1.87
C ALA A 112 -0.55 3.27 -2.24
N SER A 113 -0.34 4.58 -2.20
CA SER A 113 0.95 5.21 -2.48
C SER A 113 2.03 4.79 -1.47
N ASP A 114 1.71 4.77 -0.18
CA ASP A 114 2.62 4.34 0.88
C ASP A 114 2.99 2.85 0.73
N LEU A 115 2.01 1.98 0.46
CA LEU A 115 2.23 0.55 0.25
C LEU A 115 3.05 0.27 -1.00
N LEU A 116 2.73 0.92 -2.13
CA LEU A 116 3.50 0.80 -3.36
C LEU A 116 4.95 1.23 -3.15
N SER A 117 5.17 2.40 -2.55
CA SER A 117 6.53 2.89 -2.29
C SER A 117 7.31 1.89 -1.42
N SER A 118 6.71 1.38 -0.34
CA SER A 118 7.35 0.41 0.54
C SER A 118 7.66 -0.92 -0.15
N LEU A 119 6.74 -1.45 -0.97
CA LEU A 119 6.95 -2.71 -1.70
C LEU A 119 8.04 -2.56 -2.76
N PHE A 120 8.03 -1.45 -3.50
CA PHE A 120 8.99 -1.19 -4.56
C PHE A 120 10.37 -0.76 -4.06
N LEU A 121 10.58 -0.46 -2.77
CA LEU A 121 11.93 -0.43 -2.18
C LEU A 121 12.69 -1.76 -2.38
N HIS A 122 11.95 -2.86 -2.54
CA HIS A 122 12.48 -4.20 -2.77
C HIS A 122 12.35 -4.64 -4.23
N TYR A 123 12.41 -3.71 -5.19
CA TYR A 123 12.24 -4.00 -6.62
C TYR A 123 13.23 -5.04 -7.18
N SER A 124 14.37 -5.28 -6.54
CA SER A 124 15.33 -6.31 -6.95
C SER A 124 15.00 -7.71 -6.43
N ASN A 125 14.11 -7.83 -5.45
CA ASN A 125 13.66 -9.11 -4.91
C ASN A 125 12.55 -9.71 -5.78
N LYS A 126 12.87 -10.84 -6.43
CA LYS A 126 11.94 -11.53 -7.35
C LYS A 126 10.71 -12.06 -6.64
N SER A 127 10.86 -12.67 -5.46
CA SER A 127 9.76 -13.25 -4.67
C SER A 127 8.71 -12.18 -4.35
N VAL A 128 9.17 -11.00 -3.92
CA VAL A 128 8.30 -9.86 -3.62
C VAL A 128 7.66 -9.32 -4.90
N MET A 129 8.45 -9.09 -5.96
CA MET A 129 7.93 -8.51 -7.20
C MET A 129 6.96 -9.41 -7.97
N THR A 130 7.07 -10.73 -7.84
CA THR A 130 6.08 -11.67 -8.38
C THR A 130 4.70 -11.47 -7.78
N LEU A 131 4.60 -11.05 -6.52
CA LEU A 131 3.34 -10.73 -5.85
C LEU A 131 2.90 -9.29 -6.16
N THR A 132 3.82 -8.33 -6.08
CA THR A 132 3.50 -6.90 -6.17
C THR A 132 3.10 -6.44 -7.57
N ILE A 133 3.80 -6.88 -8.62
CA ILE A 133 3.59 -6.36 -9.98
C ILE A 133 2.15 -6.55 -10.48
N PRO A 134 1.52 -7.75 -10.37
CA PRO A 134 0.14 -7.94 -10.81
C PRO A 134 -0.85 -6.95 -10.18
N VAL A 135 -0.69 -6.66 -8.89
CA VAL A 135 -1.56 -5.73 -8.16
C VAL A 135 -1.23 -4.27 -8.51
N ALA A 136 0.05 -3.91 -8.59
CA ALA A 136 0.48 -2.57 -9.00
C ALA A 136 0.00 -2.20 -10.42
N LEU A 137 -0.07 -3.16 -11.34
CA LEU A 137 -0.62 -2.92 -12.69
C LEU A 137 -2.11 -2.52 -12.69
N LYS A 138 -2.86 -2.81 -11.62
CA LYS A 138 -4.24 -2.33 -11.46
C LYS A 138 -4.27 -0.81 -11.23
N CYS A 139 -3.26 -0.24 -10.57
CA CYS A 139 -3.15 1.20 -10.33
C CYS A 139 -3.00 2.00 -11.62
N LEU A 140 -2.50 1.41 -12.70
CA LEU A 140 -2.38 2.11 -14.00
C LEU A 140 -3.73 2.47 -14.62
N ASN A 141 -4.81 1.84 -14.15
CA ASN A 141 -6.18 2.16 -14.53
C ASN A 141 -6.88 3.14 -13.56
N SER A 142 -6.16 3.64 -12.55
CA SER A 142 -6.69 4.57 -11.56
C SER A 142 -7.06 5.92 -12.20
N GLU A 143 -8.06 6.58 -11.63
CA GLU A 143 -8.43 7.97 -11.96
C GLU A 143 -7.39 8.98 -11.45
N ASN A 144 -6.55 8.59 -10.49
CA ASN A 144 -5.52 9.44 -9.93
C ASN A 144 -4.25 9.44 -10.81
N ALA A 145 -4.01 10.56 -11.50
CA ALA A 145 -2.89 10.70 -12.43
C ALA A 145 -1.50 10.60 -11.75
N GLU A 146 -1.36 11.06 -10.52
CA GLU A 146 -0.10 10.98 -9.77
C GLU A 146 0.22 9.54 -9.37
N LEU A 147 -0.78 8.80 -8.89
CA LEU A 147 -0.66 7.36 -8.60
C LEU A 147 -0.25 6.58 -9.86
N VAL A 148 -0.88 6.85 -11.01
CA VAL A 148 -0.53 6.21 -12.29
C VAL A 148 0.92 6.50 -12.68
N LYS A 149 1.34 7.77 -12.57
CA LYS A 149 2.70 8.21 -12.89
C LYS A 149 3.75 7.56 -11.97
N ASN A 150 3.50 7.54 -10.67
CA ASN A 150 4.40 6.93 -9.69
C ASN A 150 4.49 5.41 -9.90
N THR A 151 3.35 4.75 -10.12
CA THR A 151 3.31 3.32 -10.41
C THR A 151 4.03 2.96 -11.70
N THR A 152 3.89 3.78 -12.74
CA THR A 152 4.63 3.61 -13.99
C THR A 152 6.14 3.63 -13.74
N SER A 153 6.62 4.61 -12.97
CA SER A 153 8.04 4.74 -12.62
C SER A 153 8.55 3.50 -11.86
N TYR A 154 7.76 2.99 -10.94
CA TYR A 154 8.06 1.76 -10.20
C TYR A 154 8.12 0.51 -11.08
N ILE A 155 7.20 0.38 -12.03
CA ILE A 155 7.19 -0.74 -12.98
C ILE A 155 8.43 -0.69 -13.88
N SER A 156 8.81 0.51 -14.37
CA SER A 156 10.03 0.68 -15.17
C SER A 156 11.29 0.28 -14.37
N LEU A 157 11.36 0.62 -13.08
CA LEU A 157 12.45 0.17 -12.20
C LEU A 157 12.46 -1.36 -12.02
N ALA A 158 11.29 -1.95 -11.76
CA ALA A 158 11.18 -3.40 -11.59
C ALA A 158 11.47 -4.18 -12.89
N ALA A 159 11.26 -3.58 -14.07
CA ALA A 159 11.55 -4.17 -15.36
C ALA A 159 13.03 -4.56 -15.52
N ILE A 160 13.94 -3.78 -14.92
CA ILE A 160 15.39 -4.01 -14.99
C ILE A 160 15.76 -5.38 -14.40
N HIS A 161 15.16 -5.73 -13.25
CA HIS A 161 15.50 -6.94 -12.49
C HIS A 161 14.51 -8.11 -12.68
N ASN A 162 13.27 -7.83 -13.11
CA ASN A 162 12.17 -8.80 -13.11
C ASN A 162 11.56 -9.04 -14.50
N ARG A 163 12.38 -8.96 -15.57
CA ARG A 163 11.95 -9.12 -16.97
C ARG A 163 10.96 -10.27 -17.22
N LYS A 164 11.19 -11.45 -16.63
CA LYS A 164 10.30 -12.62 -16.79
C LYS A 164 8.90 -12.36 -16.20
N SER A 165 8.82 -11.77 -15.00
CA SER A 165 7.54 -11.47 -14.35
C SER A 165 6.76 -10.37 -15.08
N LEU A 166 7.45 -9.40 -15.69
CA LEU A 166 6.78 -8.38 -16.51
C LEU A 166 6.32 -8.95 -17.86
N SER A 167 7.08 -9.89 -18.44
CA SER A 167 6.73 -10.48 -19.74
C SER A 167 5.38 -11.20 -19.72
N SER A 168 5.01 -11.84 -18.60
CA SER A 168 3.67 -12.44 -18.42
C SER A 168 2.54 -11.42 -18.36
N HIS A 169 2.85 -10.13 -18.23
CA HIS A 169 1.88 -9.04 -18.17
C HIS A 169 2.03 -8.06 -19.34
N ALA A 170 2.77 -8.45 -20.39
CA ALA A 170 3.06 -7.60 -21.54
C ALA A 170 1.79 -7.04 -22.20
N LEU A 171 0.72 -7.84 -22.32
CA LEU A 171 -0.55 -7.36 -22.90
C LEU A 171 -1.19 -6.24 -22.07
N GLN A 172 -1.15 -6.35 -20.74
CA GLN A 172 -1.70 -5.31 -19.86
C GLN A 172 -0.84 -4.04 -19.92
N ILE A 173 0.49 -4.17 -20.00
CA ILE A 173 1.41 -3.04 -20.18
C ILE A 173 1.15 -2.35 -21.53
N ILE A 174 1.07 -3.12 -22.63
CA ILE A 174 0.77 -2.60 -23.97
C ILE A 174 -0.59 -1.88 -23.99
N SER A 175 -1.61 -2.48 -23.39
CA SER A 175 -2.94 -1.85 -23.29
C SER A 175 -2.88 -0.51 -22.56
N ASN A 176 -2.10 -0.40 -21.48
CA ASN A 176 -1.89 0.86 -20.77
C ASN A 176 -1.15 1.91 -21.61
N VAL A 177 -0.13 1.51 -22.37
CA VAL A 177 0.58 2.40 -23.30
C VAL A 177 -0.37 2.94 -24.37
N VAL A 178 -1.20 2.06 -24.96
CA VAL A 178 -2.21 2.46 -25.96
C VAL A 178 -3.24 3.43 -25.39
N ARG A 179 -3.54 3.35 -24.09
CA ARG A 179 -4.43 4.28 -23.38
C ARG A 179 -3.78 5.62 -23.01
N GLY A 180 -2.51 5.82 -23.36
CA GLY A 180 -1.81 7.09 -23.18
C GLY A 180 -0.70 7.09 -22.12
N ASN A 181 -0.43 5.96 -21.45
CA ASN A 181 0.67 5.85 -20.48
C ASN A 181 2.01 5.62 -21.20
N TYR A 182 2.43 6.57 -22.03
CA TYR A 182 3.67 6.49 -22.82
C TYR A 182 4.97 6.51 -21.98
N SER A 183 4.89 6.88 -20.71
CA SER A 183 6.04 6.81 -19.80
C SER A 183 6.53 5.37 -19.52
N LEU A 184 5.73 4.34 -19.85
CA LEU A 184 6.13 2.93 -19.74
C LEU A 184 7.10 2.48 -20.86
N ILE A 185 7.29 3.29 -21.90
CA ILE A 185 8.16 2.99 -23.06
C ILE A 185 9.35 3.95 -23.19
N GLN A 186 9.54 4.85 -22.21
CA GLN A 186 10.70 5.74 -22.11
C GLN A 186 11.77 5.14 -21.21
#